data_AF-A0A257M686-F1
#
_entry.id   AF-A0A257M686-F1
#
_cell.length_a   1.000
_cell.length_b   1.000
_cell.length_c   1.000
_cell.angle_alpha   90.00
_cell.angle_beta   90.00
_cell.angle_gamma   90.00
#
_symmetry.space_group_name_H-M   'P 1'
#
loop_
_entity.id
_entity.type
_entity.pdbx_description
1 polymer ?
#
loop_
_entity_poly.entity_id
_entity_poly.type
_entity_poly.pdbx_seq_one_letter_code
_entity_poly.pdbx_strand_id
1 'polypeptide(L)'
;AQKPGTDTDGQGPDIGSDEWASALGKRLKISDAAGHGPDVKSDEWRAAVEKKLAPPAAPKEERQLLSSHDTIATFEGLSDHRCLGRTSLCPDRCGDSGKLATFKITKYLAYEKPGEYGDPKQDKFMVLIEDTQKNAKVAEPILKAITALKPGDPVRLKGNHDYVTRERSKSPERPIVSLSTLTPEEAEKAAADKTPPPKK
;
A
#
# COMPACT_ATOMS: atom_id res chain seq x y z
N ALA A 1 -4.92 -61.23 -20.60
CA ALA A 1 -3.69 -60.59 -21.11
C ALA A 1 -3.88 -59.09 -21.05
N GLN A 2 -3.31 -58.45 -20.03
CA GLN A 2 -3.21 -56.99 -19.96
C GLN A 2 -2.14 -56.52 -20.96
N LYS A 3 -2.43 -55.46 -21.71
CA LYS A 3 -1.41 -54.59 -22.28
C LYS A 3 -1.51 -53.26 -21.53
N PRO A 4 -0.50 -52.86 -20.75
CA PRO A 4 -0.43 -51.50 -20.25
C PRO A 4 0.02 -50.60 -21.40
N GLY A 5 -0.85 -49.69 -21.82
CA GLY A 5 -0.47 -48.58 -22.68
C GLY A 5 0.38 -47.61 -21.86
N THR A 6 1.66 -47.55 -22.18
CA THR A 6 2.54 -46.46 -21.77
C THR A 6 2.35 -45.33 -22.77
N ASP A 7 1.59 -44.31 -22.39
CA ASP A 7 1.58 -43.05 -23.13
C ASP A 7 2.87 -42.29 -22.79
N THR A 8 3.85 -42.47 -23.67
CA THR A 8 5.05 -41.64 -23.78
C THR A 8 4.76 -40.49 -24.73
N ASP A 9 3.91 -39.56 -24.31
CA ASP A 9 3.79 -38.26 -24.96
C ASP A 9 3.88 -37.20 -23.86
N GLY A 10 4.80 -36.24 -24.01
CA GLY A 10 5.13 -35.21 -23.02
C GLY A 10 4.03 -34.18 -22.78
N GLN A 11 2.77 -34.61 -22.65
CA GLN A 11 1.64 -33.82 -22.22
C GLN A 11 1.59 -33.88 -20.69
N GLY A 12 1.59 -32.71 -20.06
CA GLY A 12 1.46 -32.62 -18.60
C GLY A 12 0.16 -33.28 -18.12
N PRO A 13 0.07 -33.67 -16.85
CA PRO A 13 -1.08 -34.40 -16.32
C PRO A 13 -2.38 -33.61 -16.52
N ASP A 14 -3.42 -34.30 -16.99
CA ASP A 14 -4.73 -33.71 -17.29
C ASP A 14 -5.33 -33.05 -16.04
N ILE A 15 -5.74 -31.78 -16.16
CA ILE A 15 -6.32 -31.02 -15.05
C ILE A 15 -7.54 -31.78 -14.50
N GLY A 16 -7.48 -32.13 -13.21
CA GLY A 16 -8.52 -32.90 -12.52
C GLY A 16 -8.29 -34.42 -12.45
N SER A 17 -7.27 -34.96 -13.13
CA SER A 17 -6.86 -36.37 -12.99
C SER A 17 -6.19 -36.66 -11.64
N ASP A 18 -6.05 -37.93 -11.29
CA ASP A 18 -5.32 -38.36 -10.08
C ASP A 18 -3.83 -38.04 -10.19
N GLU A 19 -3.28 -38.08 -11.41
CA GLU A 19 -1.90 -37.69 -11.70
C GLU A 19 -1.69 -36.19 -11.52
N TRP A 20 -2.66 -35.37 -11.95
CA TRP A 20 -2.65 -33.92 -11.73
C TRP A 20 -2.74 -33.57 -10.24
N ALA A 21 -3.65 -34.22 -9.51
CA ALA A 21 -3.82 -34.01 -8.08
C ALA A 21 -2.56 -34.46 -7.30
N SER A 22 -1.94 -35.57 -7.69
CA SER A 22 -0.68 -36.05 -7.12
C SER A 22 0.48 -35.10 -7.41
N ALA A 23 0.58 -34.57 -8.63
CA ALA A 23 1.60 -33.60 -9.01
C ALA A 23 1.44 -32.27 -8.25
N LEU A 24 0.20 -31.79 -8.10
CA LEU A 24 -0.11 -30.60 -7.30
C LEU A 24 0.24 -30.81 -5.81
N GLY A 25 -0.14 -31.96 -5.24
CA GLY A 25 0.17 -32.31 -3.85
C GLY A 25 1.67 -32.35 -3.57
N LYS A 26 2.47 -32.95 -4.47
CA LYS A 26 3.95 -32.95 -4.38
C LYS A 26 4.52 -31.54 -4.47
N ARG A 27 4.02 -30.72 -5.40
CA ARG A 27 4.48 -29.34 -5.59
C ARG A 27 4.18 -28.46 -4.37
N LEU A 28 3.01 -28.65 -3.75
CA LEU A 28 2.58 -27.93 -2.55
C LEU A 28 3.13 -28.55 -1.24
N LYS A 29 3.86 -29.67 -1.33
CA LYS A 29 4.40 -30.45 -0.21
C LYS A 29 3.32 -30.80 0.82
N ILE A 30 2.19 -31.32 0.32
CA ILE A 30 1.05 -31.76 1.15
C ILE A 30 1.29 -33.14 1.75
N SER A 31 1.99 -34.02 1.01
CA SER A 31 2.47 -35.31 1.49
C SER A 31 3.98 -35.26 1.68
N ASP A 32 4.49 -36.01 2.66
CA ASP A 32 5.93 -36.15 2.89
C ASP A 32 6.60 -37.11 1.88
N ALA A 33 7.92 -37.20 1.94
CA ALA A 33 8.70 -38.08 1.07
C ALA A 33 8.48 -39.59 1.37
N ALA A 34 7.89 -39.92 2.52
CA ALA A 34 7.54 -41.27 2.93
C ALA A 34 6.12 -41.67 2.53
N GLY A 35 5.36 -40.77 1.88
CA GLY A 35 3.99 -41.02 1.45
C GLY A 35 2.94 -40.81 2.54
N HIS A 36 3.31 -40.28 3.71
CA HIS A 36 2.34 -39.88 4.71
C HIS A 36 1.72 -38.53 4.32
N GLY A 37 0.40 -38.52 4.22
CA GLY A 37 -0.38 -37.33 3.88
C GLY A 37 -1.83 -37.71 3.61
N PRO A 38 -2.72 -36.73 3.50
CA PRO A 38 -4.12 -36.97 3.20
C PRO A 38 -4.26 -37.63 1.83
N ASP A 39 -5.21 -38.56 1.72
CA ASP A 39 -5.50 -39.26 0.46
C ASP A 39 -5.79 -38.25 -0.65
N VAL A 40 -5.19 -38.47 -1.81
CA VAL A 40 -5.34 -37.56 -2.97
C VAL A 40 -6.83 -37.40 -3.30
N LYS A 41 -7.28 -36.13 -3.44
CA LYS A 41 -8.69 -35.72 -3.66
C LYS A 41 -9.66 -35.93 -2.48
N SER A 42 -9.20 -36.43 -1.33
CA SER A 42 -9.99 -36.39 -0.09
C SER A 42 -10.29 -34.95 0.32
N ASP A 43 -11.28 -34.77 1.20
CA ASP A 43 -11.61 -33.45 1.74
C ASP A 43 -10.45 -32.86 2.57
N GLU A 44 -9.67 -33.71 3.25
CA GLU A 44 -8.45 -33.29 3.95
C GLU A 44 -7.36 -32.81 2.97
N TRP A 45 -7.22 -33.49 1.83
CA TRP A 45 -6.29 -33.07 0.77
C TRP A 45 -6.73 -31.76 0.15
N ARG A 46 -8.03 -31.58 -0.14
CA ARG A 46 -8.59 -30.32 -0.66
C ARG A 46 -8.36 -29.16 0.30
N ALA A 47 -8.62 -29.36 1.60
CA ALA A 47 -8.37 -28.35 2.63
C ALA A 47 -6.86 -27.99 2.73
N ALA A 48 -5.98 -28.97 2.57
CA ALA A 48 -4.53 -28.73 2.56
C ALA A 48 -4.08 -27.94 1.31
N VAL A 49 -4.64 -28.24 0.13
CA VAL A 49 -4.42 -27.48 -1.11
C VAL A 49 -4.90 -26.04 -0.93
N GLU A 50 -6.14 -25.85 -0.46
CA GLU A 50 -6.72 -24.53 -0.21
C GLU A 50 -5.86 -23.72 0.76
N LYS A 51 -5.40 -24.33 1.86
CA LYS A 51 -4.53 -23.65 2.83
C LYS A 51 -3.17 -23.22 2.26
N LYS A 52 -2.60 -24.00 1.34
CA LYS A 52 -1.31 -23.70 0.70
C LYS A 52 -1.43 -22.66 -0.41
N LEU A 53 -2.58 -22.63 -1.09
CA LEU A 53 -2.90 -21.67 -2.14
C LEU A 53 -3.56 -20.39 -1.60
N ALA A 54 -4.06 -20.43 -0.37
CA ALA A 54 -4.66 -19.27 0.27
C ALA A 54 -3.64 -18.14 0.32
N PRO A 55 -3.99 -16.92 -0.13
CA PRO A 55 -3.14 -15.77 0.07
C PRO A 55 -2.88 -15.61 1.58
N PRO A 56 -1.67 -15.20 1.98
CA PRO A 56 -1.41 -14.92 3.39
C PRO A 56 -2.48 -13.93 3.88
N ALA A 57 -3.06 -14.23 5.05
CA ALA A 57 -4.01 -13.33 5.67
C ALA A 57 -3.33 -11.95 5.76
N ALA A 58 -3.99 -10.91 5.23
CA ALA A 58 -3.48 -9.56 5.33
C ALA A 58 -3.18 -9.27 6.81
N PRO A 59 -2.03 -8.64 7.13
CA PRO A 59 -1.70 -8.33 8.51
C PRO A 59 -2.85 -7.54 9.12
N LYS A 60 -3.26 -7.91 10.34
CA LYS A 60 -4.29 -7.18 11.08
C LYS A 60 -3.76 -5.78 11.36
N GLU A 61 -4.28 -4.82 10.60
CA GLU A 61 -3.93 -3.42 10.71
C GLU A 61 -5.16 -2.67 11.21
N GLU A 62 -5.01 -2.01 12.36
CA GLU A 62 -6.02 -1.11 12.89
C GLU A 62 -5.58 0.32 12.63
N ARG A 63 -6.44 1.11 11.97
CA ARG A 63 -6.21 2.53 11.72
C ARG A 63 -7.22 3.37 12.48
N GLN A 64 -6.73 4.27 13.30
CA GLN A 64 -7.54 5.30 13.96
C GLN A 64 -7.27 6.65 13.31
N LEU A 65 -8.30 7.26 12.71
CA LEU A 65 -8.19 8.60 12.14
C LEU A 65 -8.00 9.63 13.26
N LEU A 66 -6.89 10.37 13.22
CA LEU A 66 -6.61 11.46 14.15
C LEU A 66 -6.99 12.83 13.55
N SER A 67 -6.62 13.07 12.29
CA SER A 67 -7.14 14.21 11.51
C SER A 67 -7.22 13.91 10.02
N SER A 68 -8.16 14.56 9.34
CA SER A 68 -8.32 14.51 7.88
C SER A 68 -8.20 15.91 7.31
N HIS A 69 -7.49 16.01 6.19
CA HIS A 69 -7.15 17.26 5.51
C HIS A 69 -7.54 17.13 4.05
N ASP A 70 -8.46 17.98 3.57
CA ASP A 70 -8.77 18.14 2.14
C ASP A 70 -8.33 19.55 1.75
N THR A 71 -7.33 19.63 0.87
CA THR A 71 -6.64 20.87 0.58
C THR A 71 -6.45 21.08 -0.91
N ILE A 72 -6.42 22.35 -1.31
CA ILE A 72 -5.77 22.79 -2.53
C ILE A 72 -4.34 23.16 -2.17
N ALA A 73 -3.40 22.60 -2.90
CA ALA A 73 -1.98 22.82 -2.68
C ALA A 73 -1.25 23.00 -4.01
N THR A 74 -0.11 23.66 -3.97
CA THR A 74 0.81 23.78 -5.10
C THR A 74 1.99 22.87 -4.86
N PHE A 75 2.34 22.05 -5.83
CA PHE A 75 3.53 21.21 -5.73
C PHE A 75 4.80 22.08 -5.79
N GLU A 76 5.62 22.05 -4.74
CA GLU A 76 6.88 22.80 -4.69
C GLU A 76 8.04 22.02 -5.34
N GLY A 77 7.93 20.68 -5.38
CA GLY A 77 8.92 19.81 -6.03
C GLY A 77 9.34 18.62 -5.17
N LEU A 78 10.33 17.88 -5.69
CA LEU A 78 11.00 16.77 -5.02
C LEU A 78 12.36 17.22 -4.50
N SER A 79 12.67 16.90 -3.25
CA SER A 79 13.97 17.13 -2.64
C SER A 79 14.51 15.86 -1.99
N ASP A 80 15.83 15.79 -1.84
CA ASP A 80 16.46 14.73 -1.05
C ASP A 80 16.35 15.07 0.44
N HIS A 81 15.76 14.15 1.20
CA HIS A 81 15.62 14.23 2.64
C HIS A 81 16.53 13.21 3.31
N ARG A 82 17.29 13.65 4.31
CA ARG A 82 18.11 12.80 5.17
C ARG A 82 17.58 12.88 6.59
N CYS A 83 17.29 11.72 7.18
CA CYS A 83 16.87 11.64 8.57
C CYS A 83 17.97 12.14 9.53
N LEU A 84 17.60 12.37 10.79
CA LEU A 84 18.50 12.93 11.81
C LEU A 84 19.58 11.96 12.35
N GLY A 85 19.69 10.74 11.81
CA GLY A 85 20.78 9.84 12.20
C GLY A 85 20.68 9.26 13.62
N ARG A 86 19.47 9.19 14.20
CA ARG A 86 19.28 8.84 15.63
C ARG A 86 19.25 7.34 15.94
N THR A 87 19.37 6.48 14.93
CA THR A 87 19.40 5.01 15.09
C THR A 87 20.56 4.41 14.32
N SER A 88 20.96 3.18 14.69
CA SER A 88 22.05 2.45 14.05
C SER A 88 21.81 2.11 12.57
N LEU A 89 20.55 2.12 12.11
CA LEU A 89 20.18 1.88 10.72
C LEU A 89 20.16 3.16 9.88
N CYS A 90 20.21 4.33 10.52
CA CYS A 90 20.23 5.58 9.79
C CYS A 90 21.60 5.83 9.11
N PRO A 91 21.62 6.57 8.00
CA PRO A 91 20.48 7.12 7.25
C PRO A 91 20.00 6.19 6.12
N ASP A 92 20.83 5.26 5.66
CA ASP A 92 20.63 4.56 4.39
C ASP A 92 19.74 3.31 4.52
N ARG A 93 19.55 2.82 5.76
CA ARG A 93 18.79 1.59 6.03
C ARG A 93 17.58 1.76 6.95
N CYS A 94 17.30 2.97 7.42
CA CYS A 94 16.17 3.21 8.31
C CYS A 94 14.84 3.42 7.57
N GLY A 95 14.87 3.71 6.27
CA GLY A 95 13.67 3.96 5.47
C GLY A 95 13.04 5.34 5.67
N ASP A 96 13.67 6.22 6.45
CA ASP A 96 13.23 7.61 6.72
C ASP A 96 14.08 8.66 5.97
N SER A 97 14.99 8.24 5.10
CA SER A 97 15.72 9.11 4.19
C SER A 97 15.34 8.74 2.75
N GLY A 98 15.32 9.70 1.84
CA GLY A 98 15.00 9.47 0.43
C GLY A 98 14.38 10.69 -0.26
N LYS A 99 13.46 10.46 -1.20
CA LYS A 99 12.79 11.52 -1.97
C LYS A 99 11.58 12.04 -1.20
N LEU A 100 11.58 13.33 -0.89
CA LEU A 100 10.50 14.04 -0.21
C LEU A 100 9.75 14.92 -1.20
N ALA A 101 8.45 14.72 -1.30
CA ALA A 101 7.55 15.61 -2.03
C ALA A 101 7.03 16.70 -1.09
N THR A 102 7.15 17.96 -1.53
CA THR A 102 6.66 19.11 -0.78
C THR A 102 5.51 19.78 -1.51
N PHE A 103 4.42 20.03 -0.79
CA PHE A 103 3.25 20.73 -1.28
C PHE A 103 2.99 21.94 -0.38
N LYS A 104 2.83 23.12 -0.99
CA LYS A 104 2.41 24.32 -0.29
C LYS A 104 0.89 24.39 -0.28
N ILE A 105 0.29 24.31 0.90
CA ILE A 105 -1.17 24.38 1.03
C ILE A 105 -1.59 25.83 0.80
N THR A 106 -2.45 26.04 -0.20
CA THR A 106 -3.02 27.36 -0.50
C THR A 106 -4.38 27.52 0.16
N LYS A 107 -5.16 26.45 0.29
CA LYS A 107 -6.49 26.48 0.91
C LYS A 107 -6.89 25.13 1.48
N TYR A 108 -7.62 25.17 2.59
CA TYR A 108 -8.35 24.03 3.12
C TYR A 108 -9.79 24.04 2.62
N LEU A 109 -10.22 22.96 1.99
CA LEU A 109 -11.62 22.72 1.60
C LEU A 109 -12.39 22.08 2.76
N ALA A 110 -11.81 21.07 3.40
CA ALA A 110 -12.36 20.43 4.58
C ALA A 110 -11.24 20.06 5.56
N TYR A 111 -11.56 20.09 6.84
CA TYR A 111 -10.63 19.72 7.90
C TYR A 111 -11.40 19.16 9.09
N GLU A 112 -11.02 17.98 9.53
CA GLU A 112 -11.59 17.30 10.68
C GLU A 112 -10.47 16.83 11.60
N LYS A 113 -10.63 17.05 12.90
CA LYS A 113 -9.70 16.56 13.92
C LYS A 113 -10.47 15.85 15.02
N PRO A 114 -10.89 14.59 14.79
CA PRO A 114 -11.55 13.79 15.82
C PRO A 114 -10.58 13.31 16.91
N GLY A 115 -9.29 13.15 16.62
CA GLY A 115 -8.28 12.70 17.58
C GLY A 115 -7.55 13.86 18.27
N GLU A 116 -7.27 13.71 19.56
CA GLU A 116 -6.52 14.69 20.37
C GLU A 116 -5.15 15.03 19.74
N TYR A 117 -4.45 14.00 19.26
CA TYR A 117 -3.11 14.09 18.66
C TYR A 117 -3.12 14.30 17.14
N GLY A 118 -4.27 14.61 16.55
CA GLY A 118 -4.35 14.94 15.12
C GLY A 118 -3.55 16.20 14.78
N ASP A 119 -2.96 16.21 13.59
CA ASP A 119 -2.19 17.36 13.12
C ASP A 119 -3.13 18.56 12.92
N PRO A 120 -2.75 19.77 13.40
CA PRO A 120 -3.49 21.00 13.10
C PRO A 120 -3.38 21.34 11.61
N LYS A 121 -4.07 22.40 11.16
CA LYS A 121 -3.86 22.96 9.83
C LYS A 121 -2.40 23.41 9.66
N GLN A 122 -1.85 23.16 8.48
CA GLN A 122 -0.46 23.47 8.14
C GLN A 122 -0.40 24.25 6.82
N ASP A 123 0.69 24.99 6.61
CA ASP A 123 0.94 25.69 5.36
C ASP A 123 1.69 24.82 4.33
N LYS A 124 2.25 23.71 4.79
CA LYS A 124 2.99 22.75 3.96
C LYS A 124 2.62 21.33 4.32
N PHE A 125 2.45 20.49 3.30
CA PHE A 125 2.34 19.05 3.41
C PHE A 125 3.59 18.43 2.82
N MET A 126 4.30 17.63 3.61
CA MET A 126 5.53 16.94 3.18
C MET A 126 5.35 15.44 3.36
N VAL A 127 5.70 14.67 2.34
CA VAL A 127 5.62 13.21 2.38
C VAL A 127 6.82 12.59 1.72
N LEU A 128 7.40 11.57 2.35
CA LEU A 128 8.44 10.75 1.73
C LEU A 128 7.75 9.85 0.70
N ILE A 129 8.21 9.86 -0.56
CA ILE A 129 7.60 9.07 -1.64
C ILE A 129 8.42 7.80 -1.95
N GLU A 130 9.73 7.85 -1.71
CA GLU A 130 10.68 6.77 -1.93
C GLU A 130 11.80 6.89 -0.89
N ASP A 131 12.27 5.77 -0.33
CA ASP A 131 13.45 5.77 0.54
C ASP A 131 14.78 5.55 -0.21
N THR A 132 15.90 5.65 0.50
CA THR A 132 17.25 5.37 -0.01
C THR A 132 17.43 3.95 -0.54
N GLN A 133 16.54 3.02 -0.20
CA GLN A 133 16.55 1.63 -0.65
C GLN A 133 15.61 1.40 -1.84
N LYS A 134 15.03 2.46 -2.42
CA LYS A 134 14.07 2.40 -3.53
C LYS A 134 12.73 1.76 -3.16
N ASN A 135 12.38 1.72 -1.88
CA ASN A 135 11.05 1.31 -1.47
C ASN A 135 10.09 2.50 -1.59
N ALA A 136 8.98 2.30 -2.31
CA ALA A 136 7.91 3.27 -2.35
C ALA A 136 7.25 3.41 -0.97
N LYS A 137 6.99 4.64 -0.56
CA LYS A 137 6.34 5.00 0.73
C LYS A 137 4.89 5.43 0.57
N VAL A 138 4.44 5.56 -0.67
CA VAL A 138 3.07 5.89 -1.05
C VAL A 138 2.55 4.84 -2.03
N ALA A 139 1.23 4.75 -2.19
CA ALA A 139 0.63 3.86 -3.16
C ALA A 139 1.13 4.16 -4.58
N GLU A 140 1.35 3.12 -5.39
CA GLU A 140 1.86 3.24 -6.76
C GLU A 140 1.14 4.30 -7.64
N PRO A 141 -0.21 4.42 -7.65
CA PRO A 141 -0.87 5.47 -8.44
C PRO A 141 -0.53 6.88 -7.95
N ILE A 142 -0.37 7.06 -6.64
CA ILE A 142 0.03 8.35 -6.06
C ILE A 142 1.50 8.64 -6.40
N LEU A 143 2.38 7.65 -6.32
CA LEU A 143 3.79 7.81 -6.71
C LEU A 143 3.90 8.29 -8.16
N LYS A 144 3.21 7.62 -9.10
CA LYS A 144 3.18 7.99 -10.51
C LYS A 144 2.66 9.41 -10.71
N ALA A 145 1.56 9.76 -10.05
CA ALA A 145 0.98 11.09 -10.13
C ALA A 145 1.97 12.15 -9.65
N ILE A 146 2.59 11.98 -8.47
CA ILE A 146 3.56 12.94 -7.92
C ILE A 146 4.78 13.08 -8.85
N THR A 147 5.31 11.98 -9.38
CA THR A 147 6.47 12.02 -10.29
C THR A 147 6.18 12.69 -11.63
N ALA A 148 4.91 12.76 -12.04
CA ALA A 148 4.49 13.44 -13.26
C ALA A 148 4.24 14.95 -13.07
N LEU A 149 4.11 15.43 -11.81
CA LEU A 149 3.89 16.84 -11.50
C LEU A 149 5.15 17.67 -11.74
N LYS A 150 4.92 18.91 -12.18
CA LYS A 150 5.96 19.94 -12.25
C LYS A 150 5.82 20.91 -11.08
N PRO A 151 6.93 21.44 -10.53
CA PRO A 151 6.87 22.50 -9.54
C PRO A 151 6.00 23.66 -10.05
N GLY A 152 5.02 24.07 -9.24
CA GLY A 152 4.00 25.07 -9.59
C GLY A 152 2.64 24.49 -9.95
N ASP A 153 2.53 23.20 -10.23
CA ASP A 153 1.25 22.58 -10.58
C ASP A 153 0.28 22.61 -9.37
N PRO A 154 -0.96 23.11 -9.56
CA PRO A 154 -1.96 23.05 -8.52
C PRO A 154 -2.57 21.65 -8.45
N VAL A 155 -2.75 21.16 -7.23
CA VAL A 155 -3.32 19.85 -6.95
C VAL A 155 -4.37 19.95 -5.84
N ARG A 156 -5.35 19.06 -5.91
CA ARG A 156 -6.18 18.73 -4.75
C ARG A 156 -5.53 17.56 -4.03
N LEU A 157 -5.18 17.76 -2.77
CA LEU A 157 -4.53 16.78 -1.92
C LEU A 157 -5.43 16.48 -0.74
N LYS A 158 -5.85 15.20 -0.64
CA LYS A 158 -6.51 14.65 0.53
C LYS A 158 -5.54 13.77 1.29
N GLY A 159 -5.20 14.18 2.52
CA GLY A 159 -4.30 13.45 3.41
C GLY A 159 -4.97 13.17 4.75
N ASN A 160 -4.59 12.06 5.36
CA ASN A 160 -4.97 11.77 6.75
C ASN A 160 -3.74 11.79 7.65
N HIS A 161 -3.97 11.98 8.94
CA HIS A 161 -3.07 11.60 10.01
C HIS A 161 -3.73 10.44 10.75
N ASP A 162 -3.22 9.24 10.55
CA ASP A 162 -3.75 8.01 11.13
C ASP A 162 -2.80 7.52 12.22
N TYR A 163 -3.34 7.03 13.32
CA TYR A 163 -2.59 6.21 14.27
C TYR A 163 -2.75 4.74 13.87
N VAL A 164 -1.68 4.14 13.38
CA VAL A 164 -1.71 2.79 12.81
C VAL A 164 -1.11 1.82 13.81
N THR A 165 -1.86 0.77 14.13
CA THR A 165 -1.40 -0.36 14.94
C THR A 165 -1.16 -1.55 14.02
N ARG A 166 0.10 -2.00 13.96
CA ARG A 166 0.51 -3.23 13.28
C ARG A 166 1.18 -4.15 14.27
N GLU A 167 0.57 -5.31 14.49
CA GLU A 167 1.06 -6.32 15.44
C GLU A 167 1.38 -5.74 16.84
N ARG A 168 2.66 -5.48 17.14
CA ARG A 168 3.14 -4.96 18.42
C ARG A 168 3.62 -3.50 18.35
N SER A 169 3.54 -2.87 17.19
CA SER A 169 4.01 -1.51 16.96
C SER A 169 2.84 -0.56 16.68
N LYS A 170 2.98 0.68 17.16
CA LYS A 170 2.04 1.76 16.91
C LYS A 170 2.80 2.99 16.45
N SER A 171 2.40 3.55 15.32
CA SER A 171 3.08 4.71 14.75
C SER A 171 2.09 5.61 14.01
N PRO A 172 2.28 6.93 14.07
CA PRO A 172 1.53 7.86 13.23
C PRO A 172 1.95 7.68 11.76
N GLU A 173 0.97 7.55 10.88
CA GLU A 173 1.16 7.58 9.44
C GLU A 173 0.42 8.77 8.84
N ARG A 174 0.98 9.33 7.76
CA ARG A 174 0.39 10.45 7.02
C ARG A 174 0.09 10.08 5.57
N PRO A 175 -0.81 9.12 5.31
CA PRO A 175 -1.06 8.68 3.96
C PRO A 175 -1.78 9.76 3.13
N ILE A 176 -1.40 9.86 1.86
CA ILE A 176 -2.20 10.55 0.85
C ILE A 176 -3.33 9.59 0.45
N VAL A 177 -4.57 9.99 0.76
CA VAL A 177 -5.79 9.25 0.41
C VAL A 177 -6.16 9.48 -1.05
N SER A 178 -5.99 10.71 -1.53
CA SER A 178 -6.29 11.07 -2.91
C SER A 178 -5.42 12.24 -3.35
N LEU A 179 -4.98 12.18 -4.60
CA LEU A 179 -4.25 13.24 -5.27
C LEU A 179 -4.86 13.42 -6.66
N SER A 180 -5.18 14.65 -7.03
CA SER A 180 -5.66 14.98 -8.37
C SER A 180 -5.03 16.29 -8.83
N THR A 181 -4.55 16.31 -10.07
CA THR A 181 -4.13 17.53 -10.75
C THR A 181 -5.34 18.41 -10.98
N LEU A 182 -5.21 19.70 -10.69
CA LEU A 182 -6.20 20.69 -11.05
C LEU A 182 -5.69 21.49 -12.23
N THR A 183 -6.59 21.95 -13.09
CA THR A 183 -6.27 23.05 -13.98
C THR A 183 -6.12 24.35 -13.17
N PRO A 184 -5.34 25.33 -13.64
CA PRO A 184 -5.23 26.63 -12.96
C PRO A 184 -6.59 27.29 -12.70
N GLU A 185 -7.54 27.13 -13.64
CA GLU A 185 -8.90 27.67 -13.52
C GLU A 185 -9.71 26.96 -12.43
N GLU A 186 -9.61 25.63 -12.32
CA GLU A 186 -10.24 24.87 -11.22
C GLU A 186 -9.61 25.18 -9.86
N ALA A 187 -8.29 25.38 -9.83
CA ALA A 187 -7.59 25.78 -8.62
C ALA A 187 -8.02 27.18 -8.16
N GLU A 188 -8.17 28.12 -9.09
CA GLU A 188 -8.66 29.46 -8.81
C GLU A 188 -10.14 29.45 -8.39
N LYS A 189 -10.98 28.66 -9.06
CA LYS A 189 -12.40 28.50 -8.70
C LYS A 189 -12.56 27.84 -7.33
N ALA A 190 -11.79 26.79 -7.03
CA ALA A 190 -11.76 26.14 -5.72
C ALA A 190 -11.18 27.07 -4.65
N ALA A 191 -10.22 27.93 -5.00
CA ALA A 191 -9.70 28.98 -4.11
C ALA A 191 -10.74 30.09 -3.85
N ALA A 192 -11.53 30.46 -4.86
CA ALA A 192 -12.54 31.51 -4.81
C ALA A 192 -13.84 31.10 -4.08
N ASP A 193 -14.14 29.81 -3.98
CA ASP A 193 -15.34 29.32 -3.29
C ASP A 193 -15.25 29.55 -1.77
N LYS A 194 -15.67 30.73 -1.32
CA LYS A 194 -15.76 31.14 0.08
C LYS A 194 -16.97 30.47 0.74
N THR A 195 -17.01 29.14 0.81
CA THR A 195 -17.96 28.47 1.69
C THR A 195 -17.45 28.59 3.14
N PRO A 196 -18.14 29.30 4.04
CA PRO A 196 -17.72 29.41 5.44
C PRO A 196 -17.77 28.02 6.09
N PRO A 197 -16.84 27.69 7.00
CA PRO A 197 -16.95 26.46 7.77
C PRO A 197 -18.29 26.47 8.53
N PRO A 198 -19.02 25.34 8.60
CA PRO A 198 -20.22 25.26 9.42
C PRO A 198 -19.84 25.58 10.87
N LYS A 199 -20.44 26.65 11.40
CA LYS A 199 -20.34 27.00 12.82
C LYS A 199 -20.93 25.82 13.61
N LYS A 200 -20.11 25.15 14.42
CA LYS A 200 -20.59 24.35 15.55
C LYS A 200 -20.85 25.27 16.72
#